data_AF-A0A820L9J9-F1
#
_entry.id   AF-A0A820L9J9-F1
#
_cell.length_a   1.000
_cell.length_b   1.000
_cell.length_c   1.000
_cell.angle_alpha   90.00
_cell.angle_beta   90.00
_cell.angle_gamma   90.00
#
_symmetry.space_group_name_H-M   'P 1'
#
loop_
_entity.id
_entity.type
_entity.pdbx_description
1 polymer ?
#
loop_
_entity_poly.entity_id
_entity_poly.type
_entity_poly.pdbx_seq_one_letter_code
_entity_poly.pdbx_strand_id
1 'polypeptide(L)'
;MVEAAAIPLACETSYQVLFKQASPIIGPGSKIMVCGGSSATGLYAIQLAKAVGAHVATTCSQRNFSLMEKLGYRVVEASDDMTVDPQQL
;
A
#
# COMPACT_ATOMS: atom_id res chain seq x y z
N MET A 1 -22.20 0.20 12.98
CA MET A 1 -21.36 0.31 14.20
C MET A 1 -20.10 -0.56 14.13
N VAL A 2 -20.14 -1.75 13.53
CA VAL A 2 -18.96 -2.66 13.47
C VAL A 2 -17.81 -2.09 12.61
N GLU A 3 -18.08 -1.42 11.48
CA GLU A 3 -16.99 -0.85 10.68
C GLU A 3 -16.23 0.26 11.42
N ALA A 4 -16.92 1.08 12.21
CA ALA A 4 -16.31 2.18 12.96
C ALA A 4 -15.28 1.72 14.01
N ALA A 5 -15.41 0.50 14.54
CA ALA A 5 -14.46 -0.07 15.50
C ALA A 5 -13.24 -0.71 14.83
N ALA A 6 -13.38 -1.18 13.58
CA ALA A 6 -12.30 -1.82 12.82
C ALA A 6 -11.39 -0.81 12.12
N ILE A 7 -11.91 0.37 11.77
CA ILE A 7 -11.16 1.45 11.11
C ILE A 7 -9.94 1.88 11.95
N PRO A 8 -10.06 2.21 13.26
CA PRO A 8 -8.95 2.71 14.04
C PRO A 8 -7.78 1.73 14.09
N LEU A 9 -8.03 0.43 14.27
CA LEU A 9 -6.96 -0.54 14.47
C LEU A 9 -6.09 -0.71 13.21
N ALA A 10 -6.73 -0.95 12.06
CA ALA A 10 -6.01 -1.18 10.81
C ALA A 10 -5.39 0.12 10.27
N CYS A 11 -6.07 1.26 10.42
CA CYS A 11 -5.56 2.55 10.01
C CYS A 11 -4.38 3.01 10.88
N GLU A 12 -4.47 2.89 12.21
CA GLU A 12 -3.41 3.28 13.13
C GLU A 12 -2.15 2.45 12.92
N THR A 13 -2.29 1.14 12.70
CA THR A 13 -1.15 0.27 12.40
C THR A 13 -0.41 0.77 11.15
N SER A 14 -1.15 1.06 10.08
CA SER A 14 -0.56 1.57 8.83
C SER A 14 0.04 2.96 9.01
N TYR A 15 -0.60 3.83 9.80
CA TYR A 15 -0.13 5.17 10.07
C TYR A 15 1.18 5.18 10.85
N GLN A 16 1.28 4.38 11.92
CA GLN A 16 2.49 4.26 12.71
C GLN A 16 3.66 3.77 11.87
N VAL A 17 3.44 2.76 11.02
CA VAL A 17 4.50 2.25 10.13
C VAL A 17 4.96 3.34 9.17
N LEU A 18 4.04 4.02 8.48
CA LEU A 18 4.40 4.97 7.42
C LEU A 18 4.96 6.31 7.93
N PHE A 19 4.47 6.81 9.06
CA PHE A 19 4.77 8.18 9.52
C PHE A 19 5.56 8.27 10.83
N LYS A 20 5.72 7.15 11.56
CA LYS A 20 6.49 7.13 12.82
C LYS A 20 7.70 6.22 12.74
N GLN A 21 7.61 5.09 12.05
CA GLN A 21 8.67 4.07 12.00
C GLN A 21 9.45 4.08 10.69
N ALA A 22 8.83 4.48 9.58
CA ALA A 22 9.51 4.58 8.30
C ALA A 22 10.68 5.57 8.38
N SER A 23 11.83 5.15 7.87
CA SER A 23 13.05 5.95 7.81
C SER A 23 13.69 5.78 6.43
N PRO A 24 13.71 6.82 5.58
CA PRO A 24 13.14 8.14 5.79
C PRO A 24 11.61 8.12 5.85
N ILE A 25 11.01 9.14 6.50
CA ILE A 25 9.55 9.32 6.51
C ILE A 25 9.08 9.57 5.08
N ILE A 26 7.96 8.94 4.72
CA ILE A 26 7.41 9.02 3.36
C ILE A 26 6.87 10.42 3.06
N GLY A 27 6.94 10.81 1.78
CA GLY A 27 6.41 12.07 1.28
C GLY A 27 6.26 12.07 -0.25
N PRO A 28 6.07 13.25 -0.86
CA PRO A 28 5.90 13.36 -2.29
C PRO A 28 7.09 12.77 -3.05
N GLY A 29 6.82 11.88 -4.01
CA GLY A 29 7.85 11.19 -4.81
C GLY A 29 8.54 10.02 -4.10
N SER A 30 8.22 9.72 -2.84
CA SER A 30 8.71 8.50 -2.17
C SER A 30 8.18 7.26 -2.90
N LYS A 31 9.04 6.26 -3.11
CA LYS A 31 8.66 4.98 -3.71
C LYS A 31 8.55 3.94 -2.60
N ILE A 32 7.36 3.36 -2.41
CA ILE A 32 7.11 2.37 -1.36
C ILE A 32 6.47 1.10 -1.92
N MET A 33 6.75 -0.02 -1.24
CA MET A 33 6.15 -1.31 -1.55
C MET A 33 5.29 -1.78 -0.38
N VAL A 34 4.04 -2.17 -0.66
CA VAL A 34 3.10 -2.70 0.33
C VAL A 34 2.83 -4.18 0.03
N CYS A 35 3.31 -5.08 0.89
CA CYS A 35 3.00 -6.50 0.77
C CYS A 35 1.57 -6.80 1.21
N GLY A 36 0.83 -7.58 0.43
CA GLY A 36 -0.55 -7.96 0.78
C GLY A 36 -1.53 -6.79 0.78
N GLY A 37 -1.55 -5.98 -0.29
CA GLY A 37 -2.36 -4.76 -0.42
C GLY A 37 -3.87 -4.96 -0.27
N SER A 38 -4.37 -6.17 -0.50
CA SER A 38 -5.80 -6.50 -0.30
C SER A 38 -6.21 -6.73 1.15
N SER A 39 -5.26 -6.70 2.09
CA SER A 39 -5.54 -6.79 3.54
C SER A 39 -6.12 -5.47 4.08
N ALA A 40 -6.77 -5.52 5.25
CA ALA A 40 -7.33 -4.32 5.87
C ALA A 40 -6.27 -3.23 6.10
N THR A 41 -5.09 -3.59 6.61
CA THR A 41 -3.96 -2.67 6.81
C THR A 41 -3.34 -2.22 5.49
N GLY A 42 -3.17 -3.14 4.53
CA GLY A 42 -2.64 -2.82 3.19
C GLY A 42 -3.48 -1.78 2.46
N LEU A 43 -4.81 -1.90 2.50
CA LEU A 43 -5.74 -0.94 1.91
C LEU A 43 -5.60 0.47 2.51
N TYR A 44 -5.42 0.58 3.83
CA TYR A 44 -5.17 1.89 4.46
C TYR A 44 -3.77 2.41 4.18
N ALA A 45 -2.75 1.55 4.19
CA ALA A 45 -1.37 1.94 3.90
C ALA A 45 -1.23 2.54 2.50
N ILE A 46 -1.84 1.92 1.49
CA ILE A 46 -1.81 2.43 0.12
C ILE A 46 -2.51 3.79 0.02
N GLN A 47 -3.67 3.95 0.66
CA GLN A 47 -4.42 5.21 0.65
C GLN A 47 -3.65 6.34 1.34
N LEU A 48 -3.09 6.08 2.52
CA LEU A 48 -2.29 7.04 3.27
C LEU A 48 -1.04 7.46 2.50
N ALA A 49 -0.36 6.52 1.87
CA ALA A 49 0.82 6.80 1.05
C ALA A 49 0.52 7.65 -0.18
N LYS A 50 -0.59 7.37 -0.89
CA LYS A 50 -1.03 8.24 -2.01
C LYS A 50 -1.46 9.62 -1.56
N ALA A 51 -2.10 9.73 -0.39
CA ALA A 51 -2.50 11.03 0.16
C ALA A 51 -1.31 11.98 0.39
N VAL A 52 -0.11 11.43 0.59
CA VAL A 52 1.13 12.20 0.72
C VAL A 52 1.97 12.26 -0.55
N GLY A 53 1.43 11.78 -1.69
CA GLY A 53 2.09 11.85 -2.99
C GLY A 53 3.17 10.81 -3.22
N ALA A 54 3.17 9.71 -2.45
CA ALA A 54 4.08 8.59 -2.67
C ALA A 54 3.60 7.67 -3.81
N HIS A 55 4.55 7.07 -4.52
CA HIS A 55 4.32 6.02 -5.50
C HIS A 55 4.29 4.66 -4.79
N VAL A 56 3.22 3.90 -5.00
CA VAL A 56 2.97 2.63 -4.29
C VAL A 56 2.92 1.47 -5.27
N ALA A 57 3.73 0.45 -5.02
CA ALA A 57 3.60 -0.88 -5.62
C ALA A 57 3.04 -1.85 -4.57
N THR A 58 2.22 -2.83 -4.97
CA THR A 58 1.66 -3.79 -4.01
C THR A 58 1.55 -5.20 -4.55
N THR A 59 1.65 -6.19 -3.67
CA THR A 59 1.38 -7.59 -3.99
C THR A 59 0.02 -8.01 -3.45
N CYS A 60 -0.72 -8.82 -4.21
CA CYS A 60 -1.94 -9.48 -3.73
C CYS A 60 -2.17 -10.80 -4.47
N SER A 61 -3.19 -11.56 -4.07
CA SER A 61 -3.59 -12.75 -4.82
C SER A 61 -4.41 -12.38 -6.06
N GLN A 62 -4.33 -13.18 -7.12
CA GLN A 62 -5.01 -12.92 -8.40
C GLN A 62 -6.50 -12.61 -8.26
N ARG A 63 -7.20 -13.25 -7.32
CA ARG A 63 -8.62 -12.97 -7.03
C ARG A 63 -8.90 -11.51 -6.66
N ASN A 64 -7.90 -10.80 -6.09
CA ASN A 64 -8.03 -9.42 -5.62
C ASN A 64 -7.43 -8.40 -6.60
N PHE A 65 -7.02 -8.80 -7.80
CA PHE A 65 -6.41 -7.89 -8.78
C PHE A 65 -7.41 -6.82 -9.22
N SER A 66 -8.63 -7.25 -9.53
CA SER A 66 -9.71 -6.33 -9.91
C SER A 66 -10.08 -5.34 -8.79
N LEU A 67 -9.86 -5.70 -7.52
CA LEU A 67 -10.03 -4.77 -6.40
C LEU A 67 -8.92 -3.71 -6.39
N MET A 68 -7.67 -4.11 -6.59
CA MET A 68 -6.53 -3.19 -6.63
C MET A 68 -6.56 -2.29 -7.86
N GLU A 69 -6.96 -2.81 -9.02
CA GLU A 69 -7.15 -2.04 -10.25
C GLU A 69 -8.23 -0.97 -10.09
N LYS A 70 -9.38 -1.30 -9.49
CA LYS A 70 -10.44 -0.33 -9.18
C LYS A 70 -9.96 0.80 -8.28
N LEU A 71 -9.00 0.52 -7.40
CA LEU A 71 -8.41 1.51 -6.53
C LEU A 71 -7.23 2.26 -7.19
N GLY A 72 -6.90 1.91 -8.43
CA GLY A 72 -5.87 2.56 -9.25
C GLY A 72 -4.46 2.27 -8.74
N TYR A 73 -4.18 1.02 -8.39
CA TYR A 73 -2.88 0.57 -7.89
C TYR A 73 -2.19 -0.36 -8.87
N ARG A 74 -0.85 -0.26 -8.94
CA ARG A 74 -0.02 -1.18 -9.72
C ARG A 74 0.23 -2.43 -8.88
N VAL A 75 -0.35 -3.55 -9.31
CA VAL A 75 -0.14 -4.86 -8.69
C VAL A 75 1.11 -5.50 -9.28
N VAL A 76 1.98 -5.99 -8.42
CA VAL A 76 3.15 -6.81 -8.77
C VAL A 76 2.85 -8.24 -8.31
N GLU A 77 2.94 -9.20 -9.22
CA GLU A 77 2.74 -10.62 -8.89
C GLU A 77 3.86 -11.12 -7.98
N ALA A 78 3.52 -11.87 -6.93
CA ALA A 78 4.50 -12.41 -5.99
C ALA A 78 5.43 -13.49 -6.59
N SER A 79 5.10 -13.98 -7.79
CA SER A 79 5.88 -14.97 -8.57
C SER A 79 6.87 -14.34 -9.54
N ASP A 80 6.75 -13.05 -9.84
CA ASP A 80 7.75 -12.33 -10.63
C ASP A 80 8.90 -11.89 -9.72
N ASP A 81 10.12 -12.12 -10.21
CA ASP A 81 11.35 -11.59 -9.65
C ASP A 81 11.18 -10.10 -9.31
N MET A 82 11.63 -9.73 -8.11
CA MET A 82 11.45 -8.42 -7.49
C MET A 82 12.29 -7.28 -8.12
N THR A 83 12.81 -7.44 -9.35
CA THR A 83 13.45 -6.37 -10.11
C THR A 83 12.41 -5.48 -10.79
N VAL A 84 11.84 -4.55 -10.02
CA VAL A 84 11.11 -3.43 -10.60
C VAL A 84 12.12 -2.46 -11.21
N ASP A 85 12.19 -2.41 -12.54
CA ASP A 85 13.06 -1.48 -13.26
C ASP A 85 12.84 -0.04 -12.79
N PRO A 86 13.89 0.68 -12.34
CA PRO A 86 13.79 2.06 -11.87
C PRO A 86 13.24 3.04 -12.92
N GLN A 87 13.25 2.65 -14.20
CA GLN A 87 12.91 3.48 -15.35
C GLN A 87 11.44 3.41 -15.80
N GLN A 88 10.61 2.53 -15.23
CA GLN A 88 9.16 2.50 -15.51
C GLN A 88 8.30 3.20 -14.43
N LEU A 89 8.90 4.10 -13.65
CA LEU A 89 8.32 4.82 -12.51
C LEU A 89 8.73 6.30 -12.44
#